data_AF-A0A938R1J0-F1
#
_entry.id   AF-A0A938R1J0-F1
#
_cell.length_a   1.000
_cell.length_b   1.000
_cell.length_c   1.000
_cell.angle_alpha   90.00
_cell.angle_beta   90.00
_cell.angle_gamma   90.00
#
_symmetry.space_group_name_H-M   'P 1'
#
loop_
_entity.id
_entity.type
_entity.pdbx_description
1 polymer ?
#
loop_
_entity_poly.entity_id
_entity_poly.type
_entity_poly.pdbx_seq_one_letter_code
_entity_poly.pdbx_strand_id
1 'polypeptide(L)' 'MKLDRRGTGRSQALPVVDLAATTPVQPARARYVRSVGDVAVEFDDACSGETLARVVRALRTC' A
#
# COMPACT_ATOMS: atom_id res chain seq x y z
N MET A 1 -36.54 16.60 48.55
CA MET A 1 -35.83 15.52 47.81
C MET A 1 -34.36 15.88 47.76
N LYS A 2 -33.49 15.11 48.42
CA LYS A 2 -32.04 15.30 48.37
C LYS A 2 -31.47 14.42 47.27
N LEU A 3 -30.81 15.01 46.27
CA LEU A 3 -30.08 14.26 45.25
C LEU A 3 -28.69 13.89 45.80
N ASP A 4 -28.44 12.60 45.97
CA ASP A 4 -27.14 12.03 46.31
C ASP A 4 -26.14 12.27 45.17
N ARG A 5 -25.16 13.15 45.40
CA ARG A 5 -23.96 13.26 44.55
C ARG A 5 -23.00 12.11 44.89
N ARG A 6 -23.21 10.95 44.28
CA ARG A 6 -22.15 9.95 44.09
C ARG A 6 -21.81 9.84 42.61
N GLY A 7 -21.09 10.84 42.11
CA GLY A 7 -20.34 10.70 40.87
C GLY A 7 -19.04 9.97 41.20
N THR A 8 -18.97 8.66 40.93
CA THR A 8 -17.73 7.89 40.96
C THR A 8 -16.85 8.32 39.80
N GLY A 9 -16.12 9.41 39.98
CA GLY A 9 -15.07 9.87 39.06
C GLY A 9 -13.86 8.93 39.13
N ARG A 10 -13.94 7.77 38.47
CA ARG A 10 -12.77 6.98 38.10
C ARG A 10 -12.60 7.09 36.59
N SER A 11 -12.19 8.28 36.14
CA SER A 11 -11.58 8.44 34.82
C SER A 11 -10.22 7.76 34.87
N GLN A 12 -10.20 6.45 34.58
CA GLN A 12 -8.96 5.77 34.26
C GLN A 12 -8.53 6.30 32.89
N ALA A 13 -7.61 7.26 32.88
CA ALA A 13 -6.94 7.68 31.67
C ALA A 13 -6.27 6.43 31.07
N LEU A 14 -6.76 6.00 29.91
CA LEU A 14 -6.15 4.91 29.17
C LEU A 14 -4.70 5.32 28.87
N PRO A 15 -3.71 4.44 29.10
CA PRO A 15 -2.33 4.77 28.78
C PRO A 15 -2.24 5.03 27.29
N VAL A 16 -1.89 6.27 26.92
CA VAL A 16 -1.56 6.63 25.54
C VAL A 16 -0.25 5.92 25.23
N VAL A 17 -0.35 4.80 24.53
CA VAL A 17 0.82 4.09 24.01
C VAL A 17 1.34 4.91 22.82
N ASP A 18 2.53 5.48 22.99
CA ASP A 18 3.23 6.16 21.91
C ASP A 18 3.63 5.10 20.86
N LEU A 19 2.89 5.04 19.75
CA LEU A 19 3.26 4.18 18.63
C LEU A 19 4.55 4.75 18.05
N ALA A 20 5.68 4.15 18.43
CA ALA A 20 6.98 4.42 17.82
C ALA A 20 6.81 4.44 16.30
N ALA A 21 7.27 5.53 15.67
CA ALA A 21 7.18 5.73 14.23
C ALA A 21 7.85 4.55 13.51
N THR A 22 7.04 3.58 13.12
CA THR A 22 7.45 2.48 12.26
C THR A 22 7.90 3.14 10.96
N THR A 23 9.17 2.96 10.63
CA THR A 23 9.75 3.38 9.35
C THR A 23 8.75 3.00 8.26
N PRO A 24 8.29 3.93 7.40
CA PRO A 24 7.29 3.59 6.40
C PRO A 24 7.88 2.48 5.55
N VAL A 25 7.35 1.27 5.71
CA VAL A 25 7.66 0.13 4.87
C VAL A 25 7.10 0.51 3.52
N GLN A 26 7.95 1.06 2.65
CA GLN A 26 7.55 1.30 1.27
C GLN A 26 7.13 -0.06 0.71
N PRO A 27 5.88 -0.21 0.24
CA PRO A 27 5.48 -1.44 -0.38
C PRO A 27 6.43 -1.72 -1.54
N ALA A 28 6.90 -2.97 -1.64
CA ALA A 28 7.69 -3.38 -2.79
C ALA A 28 6.90 -3.04 -4.06
N ARG A 29 7.55 -2.37 -5.03
CA ARG A 29 6.91 -2.01 -6.31
C ARG A 29 6.33 -3.27 -6.95
N ALA A 30 5.10 -3.15 -7.47
CA ALA A 30 4.45 -4.28 -8.10
C ALA A 30 5.17 -4.57 -9.43
N ARG A 31 5.66 -5.79 -9.58
CA ARG A 31 6.28 -6.25 -10.83
C ARG A 31 5.30 -7.16 -11.56
N TYR A 32 5.07 -6.85 -12.83
CA TYR A 32 4.19 -7.58 -13.72
C TYR A 32 5.04 -8.23 -14.82
N VAL A 33 4.64 -9.43 -15.23
CA VAL A 33 5.34 -10.17 -16.29
C VAL A 33 4.35 -10.47 -17.40
N ARG A 34 4.76 -10.21 -18.64
CA ARG A 34 3.99 -10.54 -19.85
C ARG A 34 4.87 -11.27 -20.85
N SER A 35 4.42 -12.43 -21.29
CA SER A 35 5.10 -13.18 -22.35
C SER A 35 4.66 -12.71 -23.74
N VAL A 36 5.61 -12.55 -24.66
CA VAL A 36 5.44 -12.23 -26.08
C VAL A 36 6.24 -13.25 -26.89
N GLY A 37 5.57 -14.28 -27.41
CA GLY A 37 6.27 -15.44 -27.97
C GLY A 37 7.15 -16.09 -26.89
N ASP A 38 8.43 -16.26 -27.20
CA ASP A 38 9.42 -16.84 -26.27
C ASP A 38 10.09 -15.80 -25.35
N VAL A 39 9.72 -14.51 -25.46
CA VAL A 39 10.30 -13.42 -24.66
C VAL A 39 9.39 -13.07 -23.48
N ALA A 40 9.94 -13.02 -22.27
CA ALA A 40 9.25 -12.49 -21.09
C ALA A 40 9.61 -11.02 -20.86
N VAL A 41 8.61 -10.16 -20.76
CA VAL A 41 8.75 -8.72 -20.49
C VAL A 41 8.32 -8.43 -19.07
N GLU A 42 9.24 -7.94 -18.25
CA GLU A 42 8.95 -7.45 -16.89
C GLU A 42 8.73 -5.93 -16.91
N PHE A 43 7.69 -5.46 -16.22
CA PHE A 43 7.39 -4.04 -16.09
C PHE A 43 6.78 -3.73 -14.72
N ASP A 44 6.91 -2.49 -14.27
CA ASP A 44 6.35 -2.01 -13.00
C ASP A 44 5.13 -1.11 -13.20
N ASP A 45 4.56 -0.64 -12.09
CA ASP A 45 3.42 0.28 -12.05
C ASP A 45 3.72 1.68 -12.62
N ALA A 46 4.98 2.06 -12.80
CA ALA A 46 5.35 3.29 -13.49
C ALA A 46 5.32 3.14 -15.04
N CYS A 47 5.27 1.90 -15.54
CA CYS A 47 5.15 1.64 -16.97
C CYS A 47 3.74 1.92 -17.48
N SER A 48 3.61 2.95 -18.32
CA SER A 48 2.33 3.25 -18.96
C SER A 48 1.91 2.13 -19.92
N GLY A 49 0.59 1.91 -20.02
CA GLY A 49 0.04 0.93 -20.97
C GLY A 49 0.42 1.22 -22.43
N GLU A 50 0.61 2.49 -22.79
CA GLU A 50 1.08 2.90 -24.11
C GLU A 50 2.52 2.45 -24.36
N THR A 51 3.42 2.67 -23.40
CA THR A 51 4.81 2.22 -23.49
C THR A 51 4.87 0.70 -23.64
N LEU A 52 4.11 -0.04 -22.82
CA LEU A 52 4.04 -1.49 -22.92
C LEU A 52 3.52 -1.94 -24.28
N ALA A 53 2.47 -1.29 -24.82
CA ALA A 53 1.94 -1.62 -26.14
C ALA A 53 2.96 -1.39 -27.27
N ARG A 54 3.75 -0.31 -27.20
CA ARG A 54 4.84 -0.05 -28.17
C ARG A 54 5.93 -1.12 -28.11
N VAL A 55 6.36 -1.52 -26.91
CA VAL A 55 7.36 -2.58 -26.71
C VAL A 55 6.83 -3.92 -27.24
N VAL A 56 5.61 -4.30 -26.87
CA VAL A 56 4.98 -5.54 -27.36
C VAL A 56 4.85 -5.54 -28.88
N ARG A 57 4.49 -4.40 -29.48
CA ARG A 57 4.41 -4.26 -30.94
C ARG A 57 5.78 -4.47 -31.60
N ALA A 58 6.83 -3.84 -31.07
CA ALA A 58 8.19 -3.98 -31.59
C ALA A 58 8.68 -5.44 -31.50
N LEU A 59 8.45 -6.11 -30.38
CA LEU A 59 8.83 -7.52 -30.17
C LEU A 59 8.11 -8.48 -31.13
N ARG A 60 6.89 -8.16 -31.56
CA ARG A 60 6.14 -8.98 -32.53
C ARG A 60 6.58 -8.78 -33.98
N THR A 61 7.32 -7.71 -34.26
CA THR A 61 7.80 -7.39 -35.63
C THR A 61 9.22 -7.88 -35.91
N CYS A 62 9.92 -8.39 -34.89
CA CYS A 62 11.22 -9.04 -35.02
C CYS A 62 11.05 -10.55 -35.20
#